data_AF-A0A7S2I0R8-F1
#
_entry.id   AF-A0A7S2I0R8-F1
#
_cell.length_a   1.000
_cell.length_b   1.000
_cell.length_c   1.000
_cell.angle_alpha   90.00
_cell.angle_beta   90.00
_cell.angle_gamma   90.00
#
_symmetry.space_group_name_H-M   'P 1'
#
loop_
_entity.id
_entity.type
_entity.pdbx_description
1 polymer ?
#
loop_
_entity_poly.entity_id
_entity_poly.type
_entity_poly.pdbx_seq_one_letter_code
_entity_poly.pdbx_strand_id
1 'polypeptide(L)'
;RRDCGDIYRVVKRCCMRLPMIKRFENEALSKSMPVLTVCTMMGTVYVSFVCVYMPAVGLGVLSATSLVFHTSLSLAACAYHQSVVTEPGMIPDEWRGEQVDGRPLGVPQVQQGYQPVETKRKTGTWRYCRKE
;
A
#
# COMPACT_ATOMS: atom_id res chain seq x y z
N ARG A 1 29.32 -30.20 -3.57
CA ARG A 1 27.84 -30.38 -3.69
C ARG A 1 27.10 -30.04 -2.37
N ARG A 2 27.61 -29.12 -1.53
CA ARG A 2 27.03 -28.77 -0.22
C ARG A 2 26.46 -27.33 -0.14
N ASP A 3 26.68 -26.48 -1.13
CA ASP A 3 26.39 -25.03 -1.00
C ASP A 3 24.99 -24.58 -1.46
N CYS A 4 24.21 -25.44 -2.11
CA CYS A 4 22.89 -25.03 -2.63
C CYS A 4 21.82 -24.89 -1.52
N GLY A 5 21.96 -25.65 -0.42
CA GLY A 5 21.01 -25.60 0.71
C GLY A 5 21.13 -24.33 1.55
N ASP A 6 22.31 -23.73 1.63
CA ASP A 6 22.55 -22.54 2.47
C ASP A 6 22.05 -21.27 1.80
N ILE A 7 22.16 -21.15 0.48
CA ILE A 7 21.61 -20.01 -0.27
C ILE A 7 20.09 -19.93 -0.09
N TYR A 8 19.38 -21.05 -0.22
CA TYR A 8 17.92 -21.08 -0.03
C TYR A 8 17.53 -20.67 1.40
N ARG A 9 18.29 -21.09 2.41
CA ARG A 9 18.03 -20.71 3.81
C ARG A 9 18.26 -19.23 4.06
N VAL A 10 19.26 -18.62 3.43
CA VAL A 10 19.54 -17.18 3.55
C VAL A 10 18.44 -16.38 2.88
N VAL A 11 18.10 -16.72 1.63
CA VAL A 11 17.01 -16.05 0.88
C VAL A 11 15.69 -16.15 1.64
N LYS A 12 15.32 -17.36 2.10
CA LYS A 12 14.11 -17.55 2.91
C LYS A 12 14.12 -16.69 4.17
N ARG A 13 15.24 -16.62 4.90
CA ARG A 13 15.34 -15.77 6.10
C ARG A 13 15.22 -14.28 5.78
N CYS A 14 15.81 -13.81 4.69
CA CYS A 14 15.71 -12.43 4.25
C CYS A 14 14.28 -12.09 3.83
N CYS A 15 13.65 -12.94 3.02
CA CYS A 15 12.28 -12.76 2.57
C CYS A 15 11.29 -12.72 3.74
N MET A 16 11.35 -13.68 4.68
CA MET A 16 10.45 -13.75 5.84
C MET A 16 10.55 -12.54 6.79
N ARG A 17 11.60 -11.72 6.66
CA ARG A 17 11.75 -10.47 7.43
C ARG A 17 11.12 -9.26 6.75
N LEU A 18 10.68 -9.37 5.50
CA LEU A 18 10.08 -8.25 4.77
C LEU A 18 8.70 -7.91 5.35
N PRO A 19 8.41 -6.63 5.63
CA PRO A 19 7.13 -6.20 6.20
C PRO A 19 5.95 -6.58 5.29
N MET A 20 6.16 -6.60 3.97
CA MET A 20 5.16 -7.05 3.00
C MET A 20 4.76 -8.51 3.22
N ILE A 21 5.70 -9.42 3.55
CA ILE A 21 5.33 -10.83 3.81
C ILE A 21 4.55 -10.94 5.11
N LYS A 22 5.00 -10.25 6.16
CA LYS A 22 4.31 -10.23 7.46
C LYS A 22 2.88 -9.71 7.35
N ARG A 23 2.63 -8.73 6.48
CA ARG A 23 1.30 -8.15 6.24
C ARG A 23 0.30 -9.18 5.70
N PHE A 24 0.76 -10.16 4.93
CA PHE A 24 -0.11 -11.15 4.28
C PHE A 24 0.03 -12.57 4.85
N GLU A 25 0.85 -12.79 5.89
CA GLU A 25 1.14 -14.13 6.43
C GLU A 25 -0.12 -14.87 6.91
N ASN A 26 -1.11 -14.14 7.44
CA ASN A 26 -2.36 -14.69 7.95
C ASN A 26 -3.58 -14.31 7.10
N GLU A 27 -3.36 -13.72 5.92
CA GLU A 27 -4.43 -13.29 5.02
C GLU A 27 -4.72 -14.35 3.95
N ALA A 28 -5.96 -14.38 3.45
CA ALA A 28 -6.30 -15.24 2.33
C ALA A 28 -5.50 -14.86 1.06
N LEU A 29 -5.11 -15.84 0.25
CA LEU A 29 -4.36 -15.61 -0.99
C LEU A 29 -5.05 -14.60 -1.94
N SER A 30 -6.38 -14.56 -1.95
CA SER A 30 -7.15 -13.59 -2.75
C SER A 30 -6.82 -12.12 -2.39
N LYS A 31 -6.39 -11.84 -1.16
CA LYS A 31 -5.98 -10.51 -0.70
C LYS A 31 -4.62 -10.08 -1.25
N SER A 32 -3.74 -11.02 -1.60
CA SER A 32 -2.42 -10.70 -2.18
C SER A 32 -2.42 -10.65 -3.70
N MET A 33 -3.48 -11.12 -4.38
CA MET A 33 -3.60 -11.10 -5.84
C MET A 33 -3.43 -9.70 -6.47
N PRO A 34 -4.00 -8.60 -5.91
CA PRO A 34 -3.75 -7.26 -6.44
C PRO A 34 -2.27 -6.87 -6.34
N VAL A 35 -1.60 -7.20 -5.24
CA VAL A 35 -0.17 -6.92 -5.03
C VAL A 35 0.67 -7.66 -6.06
N LEU A 36 0.41 -8.96 -6.23
CA LEU A 36 1.08 -9.77 -7.24
C LEU A 36 0.87 -9.21 -8.65
N THR A 37 -0.35 -8.81 -8.99
CA THR A 37 -0.69 -8.25 -10.30
C THR A 37 0.12 -6.99 -10.59
N VAL A 38 0.17 -6.04 -9.65
CA VAL A 38 0.95 -4.80 -9.82
C VAL A 38 2.45 -5.11 -9.93
N CYS A 39 2.99 -5.99 -9.08
CA CYS A 39 4.38 -6.42 -9.16
C CYS A 39 4.72 -7.07 -10.51
N THR A 40 3.83 -7.92 -11.03
CA THR A 40 4.00 -8.54 -12.35
C THR A 40 3.97 -7.49 -13.46
N MET A 41 3.02 -6.55 -13.44
CA MET A 41 2.97 -5.48 -14.43
C MET A 41 4.25 -4.63 -14.44
N MET A 42 4.72 -4.20 -13.26
CA MET A 42 5.97 -3.44 -13.15
C MET A 42 7.19 -4.25 -13.63
N GLY A 43 7.25 -5.54 -13.29
CA GLY A 43 8.29 -6.45 -13.74
C GLY A 43 8.29 -6.66 -15.26
N THR A 44 7.12 -6.83 -15.88
CA THR A 44 6.99 -6.96 -17.33
C THR A 44 7.43 -5.70 -18.05
N VAL A 45 7.05 -4.51 -17.55
CA VAL A 45 7.49 -3.22 -18.11
C VAL A 45 9.02 -3.10 -18.01
N TYR A 46 9.60 -3.45 -16.86
CA TYR A 46 11.05 -3.44 -16.67
C TYR A 46 11.79 -4.36 -17.64
N VAL A 47 11.37 -5.63 -17.74
CA VAL A 47 11.98 -6.61 -18.63
C VAL A 47 11.85 -6.18 -20.09
N SER A 48 10.68 -5.65 -20.48
CA SER A 48 10.47 -5.13 -21.84
C SER A 48 11.41 -3.97 -22.15
N PHE A 49 11.59 -3.05 -21.21
CA PHE A 49 12.53 -1.94 -21.38
C PHE A 49 13.99 -2.41 -21.48
N VAL A 50 14.45 -3.23 -20.53
CA VAL A 50 15.86 -3.62 -20.41
C VAL A 50 16.26 -4.66 -21.45
N CYS A 51 15.42 -5.66 -21.71
CA CYS A 51 15.78 -6.79 -22.57
C CYS A 51 15.38 -6.59 -24.04
N VAL A 52 14.41 -5.72 -24.34
CA VAL A 52 13.92 -5.52 -25.71
C VAL A 52 14.21 -4.12 -26.20
N TYR A 53 13.72 -3.09 -25.50
CA TYR A 53 13.83 -1.71 -25.96
C TYR A 53 15.28 -1.21 -25.97
N MET A 54 15.99 -1.31 -24.84
CA MET A 54 17.37 -0.81 -24.73
C MET A 54 18.31 -1.39 -25.79
N PRO A 55 18.35 -2.72 -26.04
CA PRO A 55 19.16 -3.28 -27.12
C PRO A 55 18.72 -2.83 -28.51
N ALA A 56 17.40 -2.75 -28.76
CA ALA A 56 16.87 -2.37 -30.07
C ALA A 56 17.27 -0.96 -30.50
N VAL A 57 17.41 -0.03 -29.55
CA VAL A 57 17.85 1.36 -29.82
C VAL A 57 19.31 1.63 -29.47
N GLY A 58 20.06 0.62 -29.02
CA GLY A 58 21.46 0.78 -28.61
C GLY A 58 21.65 1.70 -27.39
N LEU A 59 20.68 1.77 -26.47
CA LEU A 59 20.79 2.60 -25.28
C LEU A 59 21.77 2.00 -24.27
N GLY A 60 22.77 2.79 -23.89
CA GLY A 60 23.67 2.44 -22.79
C GLY A 60 22.96 2.43 -21.43
N VAL A 61 23.38 1.54 -20.53
CA VAL A 61 22.83 1.39 -19.18
C VAL A 61 22.93 2.67 -18.35
N LEU A 62 24.01 3.43 -18.54
CA LEU A 62 24.26 4.70 -17.85
C LEU A 62 23.82 5.94 -18.65
N SER A 63 23.05 5.75 -19.74
CA SER A 63 22.45 6.87 -20.47
C SER A 63 21.43 7.61 -19.59
N ALA A 64 21.25 8.91 -19.82
CA ALA A 64 20.29 9.71 -19.07
C ALA A 64 18.86 9.11 -19.12
N THR A 65 18.43 8.65 -20.30
CA THR A 65 17.11 8.00 -20.48
C THR A 65 16.99 6.71 -19.66
N SER A 66 18.02 5.87 -19.68
CA SER A 66 18.06 4.64 -18.87
C SER A 66 18.00 4.96 -17.38
N LEU A 67 18.83 5.91 -16.91
CA LEU A 67 18.84 6.32 -15.51
C LEU A 67 17.49 6.88 -15.05
N VAL A 68 16.83 7.73 -15.86
CA VAL A 68 15.50 8.26 -15.55
C VAL A 68 14.47 7.13 -15.46
N PHE A 69 14.50 6.16 -16.37
CA PHE A 69 13.60 5.01 -16.32
C PHE A 69 13.84 4.15 -15.07
N HIS A 70 15.08 3.77 -14.79
CA HIS A 70 15.42 2.94 -13.63
C HIS A 70 15.07 3.61 -12.31
N THR A 71 15.37 4.91 -12.18
CA THR A 71 15.08 5.67 -10.96
C THR A 71 13.59 5.87 -10.76
N SER A 72 12.84 6.23 -11.80
CA SER A 72 11.38 6.40 -11.72
C SER A 72 10.67 5.09 -11.38
N LEU A 73 11.06 3.97 -12.00
CA LEU A 73 10.46 2.67 -11.69
C LEU A 73 10.83 2.20 -10.27
N SER A 74 12.06 2.43 -9.83
CA SER A 74 12.49 2.12 -8.46
C SER A 74 11.72 2.94 -7.42
N LEU A 75 11.54 4.24 -7.69
CA LEU A 75 10.77 5.12 -6.82
C LEU A 75 9.30 4.70 -6.77
N ALA A 76 8.72 4.33 -7.91
CA ALA A 76 7.36 3.80 -7.98
C ALA A 76 7.22 2.50 -7.18
N ALA A 77 8.20 1.59 -7.26
CA ALA A 77 8.19 0.33 -6.51
C ALA A 77 8.31 0.58 -4.99
N CYS A 78 9.18 1.52 -4.60
CA CYS A 78 9.31 1.96 -3.21
C CYS A 78 8.01 2.58 -2.68
N ALA A 79 7.41 3.50 -3.44
CA ALA A 79 6.15 4.14 -3.07
C ALA A 79 5.02 3.12 -2.95
N TYR A 80 4.92 2.19 -3.91
CA TYR A 80 3.94 1.11 -3.86
C TYR A 80 4.17 0.21 -2.64
N HIS A 81 5.41 -0.21 -2.38
CA HIS A 81 5.76 -0.97 -1.19
C HIS A 81 5.29 -0.25 0.09
N GLN A 82 5.63 1.04 0.25
CA GLN A 82 5.22 1.82 1.41
C GLN A 82 3.69 1.88 1.53
N SER A 83 2.96 2.08 0.42
CA SER A 83 1.49 2.10 0.44
C SER A 83 0.86 0.77 0.89
N VAL A 84 1.50 -0.36 0.58
CA VAL A 84 0.99 -1.70 0.94
C VAL A 84 1.30 -2.05 2.39
N VAL A 85 2.47 -1.66 2.90
CA VAL A 85 2.90 -2.02 4.27
C VAL A 85 2.47 -1.03 5.32
N THR A 86 2.10 0.19 4.92
CA THR A 86 1.60 1.21 5.85
C THR A 86 0.19 0.83 6.27
N GLU A 87 -0.02 0.64 7.57
CA GLU A 87 -1.36 0.42 8.11
C GLU A 87 -2.24 1.63 7.79
N PRO A 88 -3.49 1.43 7.33
CA PRO A 88 -4.43 2.54 7.19
C PRO A 88 -4.58 3.17 8.58
N GLY A 89 -4.39 4.49 8.65
CA GLY A 89 -4.49 5.21 9.92
C GLY A 89 -5.80 4.88 10.65
N MET A 90 -5.72 4.71 11.97
CA MET A 90 -6.90 4.47 12.79
C MET A 90 -7.69 5.76 12.96
N ILE A 91 -9.01 5.66 13.05
CA ILE A 91 -9.86 6.78 13.47
C ILE A 91 -9.53 7.05 14.95
N PRO A 92 -9.17 8.30 15.33
CA PRO A 92 -8.95 8.66 16.73
C PRO A 92 -10.16 8.30 17.59
N ASP A 93 -9.94 7.86 18.83
CA ASP A 93 -11.04 7.43 19.71
C ASP A 93 -12.03 8.56 20.01
N GLU A 94 -11.53 9.79 20.08
CA GLU A 94 -12.33 11.01 20.19
C GLU A 94 -13.35 11.19 19.05
N TRP A 95 -13.13 10.59 17.88
CA TRP A 95 -14.04 10.68 16.73
C TRP A 95 -15.03 9.52 16.67
N ARG A 96 -14.88 8.48 17.52
CA ARG A 96 -15.80 7.33 17.54
C ARG A 96 -17.19 7.68 18.09
N GLY A 97 -17.37 8.88 18.63
CA GLY A 97 -18.66 9.40 19.05
C GLY A 97 -19.22 8.67 20.28
N GLU A 98 -18.36 8.10 21.13
CA GLU A 98 -18.80 7.68 22.46
C GLU A 98 -19.36 8.90 23.18
N GLN A 99 -20.66 8.83 23.46
CA GLN A 99 -21.37 9.87 24.17
C GLN A 99 -20.99 9.77 25.64
N VAL A 100 -20.12 10.65 26.12
CA VAL A 100 -20.15 11.03 27.52
C VAL A 100 -21.35 11.97 27.66
N ASP A 101 -22.35 11.59 28.45
CA ASP A 101 -23.56 12.38 28.75
C ASP A 101 -24.49 12.72 27.55
N GLY A 102 -24.59 11.83 26.56
CA GLY A 102 -25.52 12.02 25.43
C GLY A 102 -25.03 13.03 24.37
N ARG A 103 -23.80 13.55 24.49
CA ARG A 103 -23.20 14.48 23.54
C ARG A 103 -21.99 13.85 22.86
N PRO A 104 -21.86 13.93 21.52
CA PRO A 104 -20.67 13.43 20.84
C PRO A 104 -19.45 14.26 21.29
N LEU A 105 -18.53 13.65 22.03
CA LEU A 105 -17.17 14.19 22.16
C LEU A 105 -16.56 14.26 20.76
N GLY A 106 -15.89 15.36 20.43
CA GLY A 106 -15.17 15.50 19.17
C GLY A 106 -15.91 16.21 18.04
N VAL A 107 -17.14 16.70 18.25
CA VAL A 107 -17.63 17.78 17.38
C VAL A 107 -16.93 19.05 17.88
N PRO A 108 -15.98 19.65 17.13
CA PRO A 108 -15.52 20.99 17.47
C PRO A 108 -16.78 21.83 17.63
N GLN A 109 -16.95 22.54 18.75
CA GLN A 109 -18.12 23.40 18.96
C GLN A 109 -18.32 24.17 17.67
N VAL A 110 -19.34 23.78 16.93
CA VAL A 110 -19.53 24.26 15.57
C VAL A 110 -19.73 25.75 15.73
N GLN A 111 -18.74 26.54 15.34
CA GLN A 111 -18.99 27.92 14.96
C GLN A 111 -20.14 27.85 13.96
N GLN A 112 -21.29 28.34 14.39
CA GLN A 112 -22.62 28.22 13.77
C GLN A 112 -22.54 27.99 12.24
N GLY A 113 -22.77 26.77 11.75
CA GLY A 113 -22.85 26.54 10.30
C GLY A 113 -22.71 25.12 9.77
N TYR A 114 -22.03 24.21 10.46
CA TYR A 114 -21.90 22.83 9.98
C TYR A 114 -22.99 21.91 10.55
N GLN A 115 -23.96 21.53 9.71
CA GLN A 115 -24.94 20.49 10.01
C GLN A 115 -24.50 19.16 9.36
N PRO A 116 -24.17 18.11 10.12
CA PRO A 116 -23.95 16.78 9.54
C PRO A 116 -25.24 16.29 8.88
N VAL A 117 -25.16 15.95 7.59
CA VAL A 117 -26.32 15.74 6.71
C VAL A 117 -26.90 14.32 6.81
N GLU A 118 -26.18 13.36 7.41
CA GLU A 118 -26.60 11.95 7.39
C GLU A 118 -26.74 11.32 8.79
N THR A 119 -27.95 10.81 9.05
CA THR A 119 -28.31 9.99 10.22
C THR A 119 -28.62 8.56 9.79
N LYS A 120 -28.36 7.57 10.65
CA LYS A 120 -28.81 6.19 10.41
C LYS A 120 -30.33 6.15 10.40
N ARG A 121 -30.92 5.84 9.24
CA ARG A 121 -32.37 5.73 9.04
C ARG A 121 -33.11 4.83 10.05
N LYS A 122 -32.43 3.83 10.65
CA LYS A 122 -33.03 2.90 11.62
C LYS A 122 -32.80 3.25 13.09
N THR A 123 -31.72 3.95 13.42
CA THR A 123 -31.31 4.17 14.82
C THR A 123 -31.23 5.65 15.19
N GLY A 124 -31.36 6.57 14.23
CA GLY A 124 -31.21 8.01 14.45
C GLY A 124 -29.78 8.46 14.78
N THR A 125 -28.86 7.53 15.04
CA THR A 125 -27.45 7.81 15.37
C THR A 125 -26.70 8.37 14.17
N TRP A 126 -25.79 9.31 14.40
CA TRP A 126 -24.91 9.89 13.39
C TRP A 126 -24.11 8.83 12.63
N ARG A 127 -23.90 9.05 11.33
CA ARG A 127 -22.97 8.27 10.50
C ARG A 127 -21.91 9.22 9.95
N TYR A 128 -20.65 8.90 10.20
CA TYR A 128 -19.57 9.40 9.37
C TYR A 128 -19.54 8.57 8.09
N CYS A 129 -19.47 9.24 6.93
CA CYS A 129 -19.43 8.56 5.63
C CYS A 129 -18.39 7.44 5.69
N ARG A 130 -18.81 6.20 5.42
CA ARG A 130 -17.85 5.14 5.15
C ARG A 130 -17.17 5.51 3.85
N LYS A 131 -15.85 5.66 3.88
CA LYS A 131 -15.05 5.59 2.65
C LYS A 131 -15.20 4.15 2.15
N GLU A 132 -15.85 3.99 1.00
CA GLU A 132 -16.06 2.71 0.32
C GLU A 132 -14.74 1.97 0.07
#